data_AF-A0A6I3WS97-F1
#
_entry.id   AF-A0A6I3WS97-F1
#
_cell.length_a   1.000
_cell.length_b   1.000
_cell.length_c   1.000
_cell.angle_alpha   90.00
_cell.angle_beta   90.00
_cell.angle_gamma   90.00
#
_symmetry.space_group_name_H-M   'P 1'
#
loop_
_entity.id
_entity.type
_entity.pdbx_description
1 polymer ?
#
loop_
_entity_poly.entity_id
_entity_poly.type
_entity_poly.pdbx_seq_one_letter_code
_entity_poly.pdbx_strand_id
1 'polypeptide(L)'
;MKASNSYSAAGVDTEAGDKAVELMKAAVSSTHGPDILGGVGGFAGLMDVSFLKDFRRPILATATDGVGTKVAIAQALDIHHTIGHDLVGMVVDDI
;
A
#
# COMPACT_ATOMS: atom_id res chain seq x y z
N MET A 1 -11.14 -13.12 32.06
CA MET A 1 -9.94 -12.96 31.22
C MET A 1 -10.31 -13.37 29.81
N LYS A 2 -10.18 -12.49 28.80
CA LYS A 2 -10.30 -12.92 27.39
C LYS A 2 -9.15 -13.90 27.14
N ALA A 3 -9.46 -15.13 26.72
CA ALA A 3 -8.43 -16.05 26.25
C ALA A 3 -7.66 -15.37 25.12
N SER A 4 -6.32 -15.29 25.20
CA SER A 4 -5.52 -14.74 24.11
C SER A 4 -5.71 -15.65 22.90
N ASN A 5 -6.42 -15.16 21.88
CA ASN A 5 -6.46 -15.80 20.58
C ASN A 5 -5.03 -15.84 20.03
N SER A 6 -4.61 -16.94 19.40
CA SER A 6 -3.28 -17.11 18.80
C SER A 6 -2.90 -15.93 17.88
N TYR A 7 -3.88 -15.29 17.24
CA TYR A 7 -3.68 -14.04 16.50
C TYR A 7 -3.13 -12.89 17.36
N SER A 8 -3.77 -12.61 18.50
CA SER A 8 -3.30 -11.57 19.43
C SER A 8 -1.94 -11.91 20.06
N ALA A 9 -1.69 -13.20 20.32
CA ALA A 9 -0.41 -13.66 20.83
C ALA A 9 0.73 -13.53 19.79
N ALA A 10 0.40 -13.58 18.50
CA ALA A 10 1.33 -13.31 17.41
C ALA A 10 1.54 -11.80 17.15
N GLY A 11 0.97 -10.93 17.98
CA GLY A 11 1.09 -9.47 17.86
C GLY A 11 0.08 -8.84 16.89
N VAL A 12 -0.92 -9.58 16.43
CA VAL A 12 -1.96 -9.04 15.53
C VAL A 12 -3.07 -8.39 16.35
N ASP A 13 -3.25 -7.10 16.12
CA ASP A 13 -4.40 -6.34 16.58
C ASP A 13 -5.27 -5.98 15.37
N THR A 14 -6.40 -6.70 15.22
CA THR A 14 -7.33 -6.51 14.12
C THR A 14 -8.07 -5.18 14.21
N GLU A 15 -8.36 -4.69 15.42
CA GLU A 15 -9.05 -3.42 15.64
C GLU A 15 -8.14 -2.25 15.27
N ALA A 16 -6.85 -2.33 15.63
CA ALA A 16 -5.85 -1.36 15.19
C ALA A 16 -5.68 -1.37 13.67
N GLY A 17 -5.71 -2.57 13.06
CA GLY A 17 -5.67 -2.73 11.60
C GLY A 17 -6.84 -2.05 10.90
N ASP A 18 -8.07 -2.35 11.34
CA ASP A 18 -9.30 -1.75 10.77
C ASP A 18 -9.30 -0.22 10.93
N LYS A 19 -8.86 0.28 12.09
CA LYS A 19 -8.73 1.72 12.34
C LYS A 19 -7.72 2.37 11.39
N ALA A 20 -6.57 1.73 11.15
CA ALA A 20 -5.56 2.24 10.23
C ALA A 20 -6.11 2.31 8.79
N VAL A 21 -6.85 1.27 8.35
CA VAL A 21 -7.52 1.25 7.04
C VAL A 21 -8.49 2.42 6.91
N GLU A 22 -9.35 2.64 7.91
CA GLU A 22 -10.33 3.74 7.86
C GLU A 22 -9.66 5.13 7.84
N LEU A 23 -8.55 5.32 8.56
CA LEU A 23 -7.78 6.58 8.54
C LEU A 23 -7.14 6.86 7.17
N MET A 24 -6.67 5.82 6.47
CA MET A 24 -6.00 5.95 5.16
C MET A 24 -6.98 6.03 3.99
N LYS A 25 -8.23 5.59 4.17
CA LYS A 25 -9.22 5.39 3.11
C LYS A 25 -9.39 6.59 2.18
N ALA A 26 -9.53 7.80 2.73
CA ALA A 26 -9.70 9.00 1.92
C ALA A 26 -8.47 9.33 1.06
N ALA A 27 -7.27 9.18 1.63
CA ALA A 27 -6.01 9.44 0.93
C ALA A 27 -5.72 8.38 -0.15
N VAL A 28 -6.12 7.13 0.06
CA VAL A 28 -5.97 6.06 -0.93
C VAL A 28 -7.02 6.20 -2.03
N SER A 29 -8.29 6.48 -1.69
CA SER A 29 -9.35 6.65 -2.68
C SER A 29 -9.14 7.87 -3.59
N SER A 30 -8.44 8.91 -3.12
CA SER A 30 -8.14 10.08 -3.97
C SER A 30 -7.15 9.79 -5.11
N THR A 31 -6.44 8.65 -5.07
CA THR A 31 -5.53 8.22 -6.14
C THR A 31 -6.20 7.30 -7.17
N HIS A 32 -7.45 6.89 -6.94
CA HIS A 32 -8.12 5.93 -7.81
C HIS A 32 -8.49 6.56 -9.16
N GLY A 33 -8.05 5.92 -10.23
CA GLY A 33 -8.52 6.18 -11.59
C GLY A 33 -9.78 5.37 -11.96
N PRO A 34 -10.33 5.58 -13.17
CA PRO A 34 -11.53 4.86 -13.64
C PRO A 34 -11.33 3.35 -13.74
N ASP A 35 -10.09 2.89 -13.88
CA ASP A 35 -9.76 1.48 -14.07
C ASP A 35 -9.69 0.70 -12.75
N ILE A 36 -9.72 1.37 -11.59
CA ILE A 36 -9.67 0.66 -10.29
C ILE A 36 -11.04 0.08 -9.95
N LEU A 37 -11.08 -1.22 -9.64
CA LEU A 37 -12.29 -1.95 -9.32
C LEU A 37 -12.41 -2.16 -7.80
N GLY A 38 -13.53 -1.68 -7.22
CA GLY A 38 -13.81 -1.83 -5.79
C GLY A 38 -13.25 -0.69 -4.94
N GLY A 39 -12.87 -0.98 -3.69
CA GLY A 39 -12.37 0.01 -2.74
C GLY A 39 -11.43 -0.59 -1.70
N VAL A 40 -10.95 0.26 -0.80
CA VAL A 40 -9.96 -0.09 0.23
C VAL A 40 -10.58 -1.00 1.30
N GLY A 41 -9.84 -2.02 1.74
CA GLY A 41 -10.24 -2.95 2.81
C GLY A 41 -10.54 -4.38 2.35
N GLY A 42 -10.46 -4.66 1.04
CA GLY A 42 -10.47 -6.03 0.52
C GLY A 42 -9.11 -6.74 0.62
N PHE A 43 -9.10 -8.05 0.39
CA PHE A 43 -7.88 -8.87 0.39
C PHE A 43 -6.87 -8.48 -0.71
N ALA A 44 -7.38 -7.99 -1.86
CA ALA A 44 -6.57 -7.56 -2.99
C ALA A 44 -7.19 -6.32 -3.65
N GLY A 45 -6.31 -5.45 -4.18
CA GLY A 45 -6.71 -4.39 -5.11
C GLY A 45 -6.86 -4.94 -6.53
N LEU A 46 -7.82 -4.43 -7.28
CA LEU A 46 -8.13 -4.88 -8.64
C LEU A 46 -8.09 -3.69 -9.61
N MET A 47 -7.54 -3.90 -10.80
CA MET A 47 -7.49 -2.91 -11.89
C MET A 47 -7.98 -3.57 -13.18
N ASP A 48 -8.86 -2.90 -13.92
CA ASP A 48 -9.22 -3.24 -15.28
C ASP A 48 -8.02 -2.99 -16.21
N VAL A 49 -7.57 -4.05 -16.87
CA VAL A 49 -6.45 -4.01 -17.82
C VAL A 49 -6.90 -4.28 -19.25
N SER A 50 -8.19 -4.08 -19.55
CA SER A 50 -8.77 -4.31 -20.88
C SER A 50 -8.09 -3.51 -21.98
N PHE A 51 -7.50 -2.35 -21.65
CA PHE A 51 -6.69 -1.54 -22.57
C PHE A 51 -5.49 -2.30 -23.16
N LEU A 52 -5.01 -3.37 -22.49
CA LEU A 52 -3.92 -4.20 -23.01
C LEU A 52 -4.31 -4.95 -24.29
N LYS A 53 -5.61 -5.10 -24.60
CA LYS A 53 -6.09 -5.73 -25.84
C LYS A 53 -5.71 -4.96 -27.10
N ASP A 54 -5.38 -3.67 -26.96
CA ASP A 54 -4.95 -2.81 -28.07
C ASP A 54 -3.45 -2.99 -28.40
N PHE A 55 -2.69 -3.64 -27.52
CA PHE A 55 -1.27 -3.90 -27.71
C PHE A 55 -1.05 -5.23 -28.41
N ARG A 56 -0.15 -5.26 -29.41
CA ARG A 56 0.20 -6.51 -30.12
C ARG A 56 0.82 -7.57 -29.20
N ARG A 57 1.65 -7.13 -28.25
CA ARG A 57 2.37 -8.00 -27.31
C ARG A 57 2.58 -7.23 -26.00
N PRO A 58 1.55 -7.15 -25.14
CA PRO A 58 1.67 -6.46 -23.86
C PRO A 58 2.68 -7.20 -22.97
N ILE A 59 3.56 -6.44 -22.32
CA ILE A 59 4.51 -6.93 -21.32
C ILE A 59 4.22 -6.19 -20.03
N LEU A 60 4.12 -6.93 -18.93
CA LEU A 60 3.98 -6.37 -17.60
C LEU A 60 5.36 -6.36 -16.92
N ALA A 61 5.82 -5.18 -16.53
CA ALA A 61 6.96 -5.01 -15.66
C ALA A 61 6.47 -4.74 -14.23
N THR A 62 7.14 -5.34 -13.25
CA THR A 62 6.86 -5.11 -11.82
C THR A 62 8.19 -4.93 -11.10
N ALA A 63 8.25 -3.96 -10.21
CA ALA A 63 9.38 -3.70 -9.34
C ALA A 63 8.94 -3.70 -7.88
N THR A 64 9.90 -3.90 -6.98
CA THR A 64 9.73 -3.76 -5.55
C THR A 64 11.02 -3.18 -5.00
N ASP A 65 10.92 -2.14 -4.17
CA ASP A 65 12.07 -1.51 -3.55
C ASP A 65 11.69 -0.99 -2.16
N GLY A 66 12.70 -0.69 -1.35
CA GLY A 66 12.57 -0.07 -0.05
C GLY A 66 13.26 1.29 0.00
N VAL A 67 12.83 2.13 0.93
CA VAL A 67 13.43 3.47 1.16
C VAL A 67 14.84 3.37 1.77
N GLY A 68 15.20 2.22 2.34
CA GLY A 68 16.49 1.99 2.98
C GLY A 68 16.67 2.75 4.30
N THR A 69 17.92 3.12 4.61
CA THR A 69 18.29 3.71 5.91
C THR A 69 17.70 5.10 6.17
N LYS A 70 17.11 5.75 5.16
CA LYS A 70 16.42 7.04 5.32
C LYS A 70 15.21 6.93 6.27
N VAL A 71 14.64 5.73 6.45
CA VAL A 71 13.60 5.47 7.47
C VAL A 71 14.10 5.81 8.89
N ALA A 72 15.35 5.51 9.21
CA ALA A 72 15.92 5.83 10.53
C ALA A 72 16.01 7.35 10.77
N ILE A 73 16.24 8.13 9.71
CA ILE A 73 16.27 9.60 9.78
C ILE A 73 14.85 10.15 10.00
N ALA A 74 13.86 9.65 9.25
CA ALA A 74 12.46 10.02 9.41
C ALA A 74 11.96 9.75 10.85
N GLN A 75 12.35 8.60 11.41
CA GLN A 75 12.07 8.24 12.80
C GLN A 75 12.77 9.16 13.81
N ALA A 76 14.06 9.43 13.63
CA ALA A 76 14.83 10.27 14.54
C ALA A 76 14.33 11.73 14.58
N LEU A 77 13.78 12.22 13.46
CA LEU A 77 13.22 13.57 13.35
C LEU A 77 11.72 13.64 13.66
N ASP A 78 11.06 12.50 13.85
CA ASP A 78 9.60 12.36 13.95
C ASP A 78 8.84 13.01 12.77
N ILE A 79 9.36 12.85 11.55
CA ILE A 79 8.78 13.39 10.32
C ILE A 79 8.49 12.22 9.36
N HIS A 80 7.21 11.84 9.25
CA HIS A 80 6.79 10.66 8.48
C HIS A 80 5.96 10.98 7.23
N HIS A 81 5.51 12.23 7.06
CA HIS A 81 4.56 12.59 6.00
C HIS A 81 5.18 12.65 4.59
N THR A 82 6.50 12.54 4.46
CA THR A 82 7.21 12.56 3.17
C THR A 82 7.84 11.22 2.80
N ILE A 83 8.12 10.34 3.77
CA ILE A 83 8.89 9.11 3.53
C ILE A 83 8.14 8.12 2.61
N GLY A 84 6.81 8.17 2.59
CA GLY A 84 5.99 7.40 1.65
C GLY A 84 6.13 7.88 0.20
N HIS A 85 6.45 9.15 -0.04
CA HIS A 85 6.73 9.64 -1.40
C HIS A 85 8.08 9.12 -1.89
N ASP A 86 9.08 9.06 -1.03
CA ASP A 86 10.38 8.47 -1.36
C ASP A 86 10.22 7.00 -1.77
N LEU A 87 9.36 6.24 -1.06
CA LEU A 87 9.07 4.84 -1.41
C LEU A 87 8.49 4.72 -2.82
N VAL A 88 7.51 5.54 -3.17
CA VAL A 88 6.89 5.52 -4.50
C VAL A 88 7.91 5.93 -5.57
N GLY A 89 8.74 6.95 -5.30
CA GLY A 89 9.77 7.41 -6.24
C GLY A 89 10.77 6.32 -6.62
N MET A 90 11.31 5.61 -5.63
CA MET A 90 12.27 4.52 -5.87
C MET A 90 11.68 3.42 -6.77
N VAL A 91 10.40 3.06 -6.58
CA VAL A 91 9.76 2.01 -7.36
C VAL A 91 9.39 2.49 -8.77
N VAL A 92 8.88 3.71 -8.91
CA VAL A 92 8.43 4.25 -10.21
C VAL A 92 9.60 4.57 -11.13
N ASP A 93 10.74 5.05 -10.60
CA ASP A 93 11.91 5.40 -11.41
C ASP A 93 12.61 4.17 -12.04
N ASP A 94 12.33 2.96 -11.55
CA ASP A 94 12.91 1.69 -12.03
C ASP A 94 12.06 0.95 -13.09
N ILE A 95 10.88 1.49 -13.45
CA ILE A 95 9.96 0.92 -14.47
C ILE A 95 10.13 1.60 -15.82
#